data_AF-A0A5N7INL6-F1
#
_entry.id   AF-A0A5N7INL6-F1
#
_cell.length_a   1.000
_cell.length_b   1.000
_cell.length_c   1.000
_cell.angle_alpha   90.00
_cell.angle_beta   90.00
_cell.angle_gamma   90.00
#
_symmetry.space_group_name_H-M   'P 1'
#
loop_
_entity.id
_entity.type
_entity.pdbx_description
1 polymer ?
#
loop_
_entity_poly.entity_id
_entity_poly.type
_entity_poly.pdbx_seq_one_letter_code
_entity_poly.pdbx_strand_id
1 'polypeptide(L)'
;MYIDKLENIIKSNNELSDKYPKEKWDEIELTLGINLPTDYKQFINKYGVGNINDFLWVLNPFTLNSNLNLIEKGAEIREVYIISKNEFPEDFTHDMFPNNGGLLPCAITDNGDEIYWLTSKINDEWHIVVYESRSSECYEYNMGLAEFLYKILTKEVECLAFPDDFPGDKCEFIK
;
A
#
# COMPACT_ATOMS: atom_id res chain seq x y z
N MET A 1 -16.78 1.59 -8.03
CA MET A 1 -15.33 1.32 -7.99
C MET A 1 -15.02 0.45 -6.77
N TYR A 2 -13.84 -0.17 -6.65
CA TYR A 2 -13.53 -1.01 -5.46
C TYR A 2 -13.54 -0.21 -4.14
N ILE A 3 -13.28 1.10 -4.19
CA ILE A 3 -13.41 1.97 -3.02
C ILE A 3 -14.83 2.00 -2.44
N ASP A 4 -15.85 1.97 -3.28
CA ASP A 4 -17.26 1.94 -2.85
C ASP A 4 -17.61 0.58 -2.26
N LYS A 5 -17.00 -0.49 -2.78
CA LYS A 5 -17.16 -1.82 -2.21
C LYS A 5 -16.47 -1.94 -0.84
N LEU A 6 -15.28 -1.37 -0.69
CA LEU A 6 -14.56 -1.32 0.59
C LEU A 6 -15.40 -0.64 1.68
N GLU A 7 -16.09 0.45 1.36
CA GLU A 7 -16.93 1.17 2.34
C GLU A 7 -18.07 0.32 2.90
N ASN A 8 -18.56 -0.66 2.13
CA ASN A 8 -19.58 -1.59 2.61
C ASN A 8 -19.02 -2.63 3.60
N ILE A 9 -17.70 -2.82 3.65
CA ILE A 9 -17.02 -3.81 4.48
C ILE A 9 -16.38 -3.13 5.70
N ILE A 10 -15.56 -2.11 5.46
CA ILE A 10 -14.90 -1.30 6.48
C ILE A 10 -15.51 0.10 6.46
N LYS A 11 -16.31 0.42 7.48
CA LYS A 11 -16.92 1.75 7.55
C LYS A 11 -15.87 2.80 7.88
N SER A 12 -15.86 3.86 7.09
CA SER A 12 -15.15 5.09 7.45
C SER A 12 -15.92 5.80 8.57
N ASN A 13 -15.21 6.21 9.63
CA ASN A 13 -15.76 7.09 10.67
C ASN A 13 -15.73 8.58 10.27
N ASN A 14 -15.46 8.91 9.00
CA ASN A 14 -15.47 10.28 8.50
C ASN A 14 -16.78 10.59 7.76
N GLU A 15 -17.48 11.63 8.20
CA GLU A 15 -18.65 12.19 7.51
C GLU A 15 -18.28 13.07 6.29
N LEU A 16 -16.99 13.35 6.08
CA LEU A 16 -16.51 14.21 5.00
C LEU A 16 -15.62 13.41 4.04
N SER A 17 -16.15 13.08 2.86
CA SER A 17 -15.36 12.64 1.71
C SER A 17 -14.57 13.84 1.15
N ASP A 18 -13.32 13.62 0.74
CA ASP A 18 -12.33 14.60 0.26
C ASP A 18 -11.55 15.36 1.34
N LYS A 19 -10.79 14.60 2.16
CA LYS A 19 -9.86 15.16 3.15
C LYS A 19 -8.74 16.01 2.51
N TYR A 20 -8.31 15.69 1.29
CA TYR A 20 -7.23 16.41 0.59
C TYR A 20 -7.64 16.81 -0.84
N PRO A 21 -7.51 18.10 -1.20
CA PRO A 21 -7.88 18.59 -2.52
C PRO A 21 -6.79 18.26 -3.56
N LYS A 22 -7.11 18.45 -4.84
CA LYS A 22 -6.23 18.11 -5.98
C LYS A 22 -4.85 18.76 -5.86
N GLU A 23 -4.79 20.02 -5.41
CA GLU A 23 -3.53 20.77 -5.31
C GLU A 23 -2.55 20.11 -4.33
N LYS A 24 -3.06 19.50 -3.26
CA LYS A 24 -2.24 18.76 -2.31
C LYS A 24 -1.68 17.47 -2.89
N TRP A 25 -2.47 16.79 -3.73
CA TRP A 25 -1.98 15.62 -4.46
C TRP A 25 -0.95 16.01 -5.53
N ASP A 26 -1.15 17.12 -6.24
CA ASP A 26 -0.20 17.62 -7.23
C ASP A 26 1.17 17.93 -6.57
N GLU A 27 1.19 18.50 -5.36
CA GLU A 27 2.42 18.73 -4.57
C GLU A 27 3.18 17.41 -4.25
N ILE A 28 2.44 16.37 -3.86
CA ILE A 28 3.00 15.03 -3.54
C ILE A 28 3.53 14.35 -4.80
N GLU A 29 2.75 14.32 -5.87
CA GLU A 29 3.13 13.70 -7.15
C GLU A 29 4.33 14.40 -7.79
N LEU A 30 4.42 15.74 -7.66
CA LEU A 30 5.60 16.50 -8.10
C LEU A 30 6.84 16.11 -7.29
N THR A 31 6.71 15.92 -5.98
CA THR A 31 7.82 15.52 -5.10
C THR A 31 8.29 14.09 -5.41
N LEU A 32 7.37 13.17 -5.67
CA LEU A 32 7.69 11.79 -6.06
C LEU A 32 8.16 11.68 -7.52
N GLY A 33 7.81 12.63 -8.38
CA GLY A 33 8.10 12.59 -9.81
C GLY A 33 7.24 11.60 -10.59
N ILE A 34 6.10 11.18 -10.02
CA ILE A 34 5.16 10.23 -10.63
C ILE A 34 3.73 10.49 -10.15
N ASN A 35 2.75 10.29 -11.03
CA ASN A 35 1.34 10.37 -10.65
C ASN A 35 0.94 9.08 -9.91
N LEU A 36 0.29 9.23 -8.75
CA LEU A 36 -0.11 8.11 -7.91
C LEU A 36 -1.45 7.52 -8.37
N PRO A 37 -1.70 6.22 -8.10
CA PRO A 37 -2.94 5.56 -8.49
C PRO A 37 -4.20 6.26 -7.98
N THR A 38 -5.24 6.33 -8.83
CA THR A 38 -6.50 7.00 -8.50
C THR A 38 -7.18 6.34 -7.30
N ASP A 39 -7.15 5.02 -7.23
CA ASP A 39 -7.79 4.23 -6.16
C ASP A 39 -7.14 4.45 -4.79
N TYR A 40 -5.82 4.61 -4.76
CA TYR A 40 -5.07 5.00 -3.56
C TYR A 40 -5.44 6.40 -3.08
N LYS A 41 -5.49 7.39 -3.98
CA LYS A 41 -5.90 8.76 -3.62
C LYS A 41 -7.30 8.79 -3.03
N GLN A 42 -8.21 8.01 -3.61
CA GLN A 42 -9.57 7.82 -3.08
C GLN A 42 -9.57 7.15 -1.70
N PHE A 43 -8.74 6.11 -1.51
CA PHE A 43 -8.58 5.46 -0.20
C PHE A 43 -8.12 6.45 0.87
N ILE A 44 -7.06 7.20 0.60
CA ILE A 44 -6.52 8.19 1.55
C ILE A 44 -7.51 9.32 1.84
N ASN A 45 -8.22 9.82 0.83
CA ASN A 45 -9.24 10.86 1.02
C ASN A 45 -10.43 10.39 1.87
N LYS A 46 -10.72 9.08 1.86
CA LYS A 46 -11.87 8.49 2.58
C LYS A 46 -11.51 8.05 3.99
N TYR A 47 -10.46 7.24 4.13
CA TYR A 47 -10.09 6.60 5.39
C TYR A 47 -9.06 7.42 6.18
N GLY A 48 -8.14 8.10 5.49
CA GLY A 48 -7.09 8.90 6.11
C GLY A 48 -5.91 8.04 6.57
N VAL A 49 -5.52 8.20 7.85
CA VAL A 49 -4.42 7.46 8.48
C VAL A 49 -5.04 6.52 9.49
N GLY A 50 -4.60 5.27 9.51
CA GLY A 50 -5.11 4.22 10.39
C GLY A 50 -4.73 2.84 9.87
N ASN A 51 -5.21 1.81 10.57
CA ASN A 51 -5.01 0.42 10.20
C ASN A 51 -6.32 -0.25 9.79
N ILE A 52 -6.18 -1.36 9.07
CA ILE A 52 -7.24 -2.27 8.70
C ILE A 52 -7.07 -3.54 9.55
N ASN A 53 -8.10 -3.87 10.33
CA ASN A 53 -8.15 -5.04 11.22
C ASN A 53 -6.96 -5.17 12.18
N ASP A 54 -6.48 -4.05 12.72
CA ASP A 54 -5.31 -3.99 13.62
C ASP A 54 -4.02 -4.57 13.04
N PHE A 55 -3.95 -4.69 11.71
CA PHE A 55 -2.90 -5.43 11.02
C PHE A 55 -2.22 -4.60 9.92
N LEU A 56 -2.98 -4.15 8.92
CA LEU A 56 -2.43 -3.53 7.70
C LEU A 56 -2.55 -2.01 7.74
N TRP A 57 -1.45 -1.33 7.43
CA TRP A 57 -1.33 0.13 7.43
C TRP A 57 -0.99 0.64 6.04
N VAL A 58 -1.91 1.38 5.41
CA VAL A 58 -1.63 2.07 4.15
C VAL A 58 -0.85 3.35 4.46
N LEU A 59 0.30 3.52 3.81
CA LEU A 59 1.13 4.71 4.00
C LEU A 59 0.39 5.94 3.47
N ASN A 60 0.49 7.07 4.18
CA ASN A 60 -0.24 8.29 3.88
C ASN A 60 0.76 9.45 3.71
N PRO A 61 0.76 10.19 2.59
CA PRO A 61 1.80 11.19 2.36
C PRO A 61 1.58 12.48 3.17
N PHE A 62 0.41 12.63 3.80
CA PHE A 62 -0.01 13.83 4.52
C PHE A 62 0.06 13.67 6.04
N THR A 63 0.49 12.52 6.55
CA THR A 63 0.68 12.32 8.00
C THR A 63 2.03 12.87 8.45
N LEU A 64 2.09 13.41 9.66
CA LEU A 64 3.34 13.82 10.31
C LEU A 64 4.05 12.65 11.01
N ASN A 65 3.42 11.48 11.09
CA ASN A 65 4.05 10.29 11.63
C ASN A 65 4.97 9.69 10.55
N SER A 66 6.28 9.90 10.68
CA SER A 66 7.27 9.43 9.73
C SER A 66 7.20 7.92 9.48
N ASN A 67 6.78 7.11 10.46
CA ASN A 67 6.63 5.65 10.32
C ASN A 67 5.45 5.23 9.43
N LEU A 68 4.51 6.14 9.16
CA LEU A 68 3.34 5.91 8.31
C LEU A 68 3.32 6.87 7.10
N ASN A 69 4.34 7.72 6.96
CA ASN A 69 4.42 8.68 5.86
C ASN A 69 4.95 7.98 4.61
N LEU A 70 4.21 8.10 3.49
CA LEU A 70 4.58 7.46 2.22
C LEU A 70 6.00 7.80 1.77
N ILE A 71 6.42 9.06 1.93
CA ILE A 71 7.72 9.54 1.45
C ILE A 71 8.82 9.16 2.44
N GLU A 72 8.63 9.43 3.74
CA GLU A 72 9.67 9.18 4.75
C GLU A 72 9.86 7.68 5.02
N LYS A 73 8.77 6.95 5.33
CA LYS A 73 8.85 5.50 5.52
C LYS A 73 9.21 4.78 4.23
N GLY A 74 8.69 5.25 3.10
CA GLY A 74 9.03 4.68 1.79
C GLY A 74 10.52 4.80 1.45
N ALA A 75 11.18 5.89 1.85
CA ALA A 75 12.61 6.05 1.69
C ALA A 75 13.40 5.05 2.57
N GLU A 76 13.00 4.87 3.83
CA GLU A 76 13.59 3.89 4.74
C GLU A 76 13.49 2.46 4.19
N ILE A 77 12.27 2.04 3.81
CA ILE A 77 12.01 0.71 3.22
C ILE A 77 12.86 0.51 1.96
N ARG A 78 12.92 1.53 1.09
CA ARG A 78 13.72 1.47 -0.13
C ARG A 78 15.21 1.26 0.13
N GLU A 79 15.77 1.94 1.13
CA GLU A 79 17.18 1.77 1.49
C GLU A 79 17.48 0.34 1.97
N VAL A 80 16.61 -0.20 2.83
CA VAL A 80 16.73 -1.58 3.34
C VAL A 80 16.59 -2.61 2.21
N TYR A 81 15.62 -2.43 1.31
CA TYR A 81 15.43 -3.31 0.15
C TYR A 81 16.67 -3.31 -0.76
N ILE A 82 17.27 -2.16 -1.04
CA ILE A 82 18.46 -2.07 -1.91
C ILE A 82 19.65 -2.80 -1.29
N ILE A 83 19.85 -2.69 0.03
CA ILE A 83 20.89 -3.44 0.73
C ILE A 83 20.63 -4.94 0.59
N SER A 84 19.40 -5.38 0.88
CA SER A 84 18.99 -6.78 0.79
C SER A 84 19.16 -7.34 -0.62
N LYS A 85 18.82 -6.57 -1.65
CA LYS A 85 19.05 -6.95 -3.06
C LYS A 85 20.52 -7.08 -3.43
N ASN A 86 21.39 -6.24 -2.90
CA ASN A 86 22.82 -6.34 -3.17
C ASN A 86 23.45 -7.57 -2.51
N GLU A 87 22.95 -7.96 -1.32
CA GLU A 87 23.42 -9.15 -0.61
C GLU A 87 22.80 -10.44 -1.16
N PHE A 88 21.51 -10.41 -1.53
CA PHE A 88 20.70 -11.56 -1.95
C PHE A 88 19.94 -11.29 -3.26
N PRO A 89 20.65 -11.12 -4.39
CA PRO A 89 20.03 -10.72 -5.66
C PRO A 89 19.10 -11.77 -6.28
N GLU A 90 19.21 -13.04 -5.88
CA GLU A 90 18.33 -14.12 -6.33
C GLU A 90 16.96 -14.09 -5.62
N ASP A 91 16.93 -13.56 -4.40
CA ASP A 91 15.75 -13.45 -3.54
C ASP A 91 14.99 -12.13 -3.81
N PHE A 92 15.71 -11.03 -4.00
CA PHE A 92 15.14 -9.69 -4.24
C PHE A 92 15.25 -9.29 -5.71
N THR A 93 14.38 -9.88 -6.53
CA THR A 93 14.47 -9.79 -7.99
C THR A 93 14.01 -8.44 -8.55
N HIS A 94 13.02 -7.80 -7.92
CA HIS A 94 12.45 -6.53 -8.38
C HIS A 94 13.42 -5.35 -8.20
N ASP A 95 13.38 -4.39 -9.12
CA ASP A 95 14.06 -3.10 -8.96
C ASP A 95 13.23 -2.14 -8.12
N MET A 96 13.86 -1.08 -7.59
CA MET A 96 13.16 0.00 -6.89
C MET A 96 12.86 1.17 -7.81
N PHE A 97 11.72 1.85 -7.60
CA PHE A 97 11.47 3.17 -8.15
C PHE A 97 12.66 4.11 -7.81
N PRO A 98 13.18 4.92 -8.76
CA PRO A 98 12.57 5.36 -10.02
C PRO A 98 12.85 4.51 -11.28
N ASN A 99 13.38 3.30 -11.16
CA ASN A 99 13.50 2.40 -12.32
C ASN A 99 12.10 2.11 -12.90
N ASN A 100 12.03 1.90 -14.22
CA ASN A 100 10.77 1.59 -14.88
C ASN A 100 10.27 0.22 -14.43
N GLY A 101 9.02 0.12 -13.95
CA GLY A 101 8.56 -1.11 -13.32
C GLY A 101 9.18 -1.34 -11.93
N GLY A 102 9.71 -0.30 -11.30
CA GLY A 102 10.30 -0.40 -9.97
C GLY A 102 9.25 -0.40 -8.87
N LEU A 103 9.56 -1.03 -7.75
CA LEU A 103 8.74 -1.05 -6.55
C LEU A 103 8.70 0.33 -5.87
N LEU A 104 7.52 0.73 -5.42
CA LEU A 104 7.29 1.89 -4.56
C LEU A 104 6.48 1.44 -3.33
N PRO A 105 7.01 1.56 -2.10
CA PRO A 105 6.29 1.14 -0.89
C PRO A 105 4.95 1.86 -0.76
N CYS A 106 3.90 1.14 -0.37
CA CYS A 106 2.54 1.70 -0.26
C CYS A 106 1.78 1.27 0.99
N ALA A 107 2.13 0.14 1.59
CA ALA A 107 1.58 -0.30 2.86
C ALA A 107 2.60 -1.17 3.61
N ILE A 108 2.38 -1.32 4.91
CA ILE A 108 3.11 -2.20 5.80
C ILE A 108 2.13 -2.95 6.70
N THR A 109 2.57 -4.05 7.27
CA THR A 109 1.81 -4.76 8.32
C THR A 109 2.50 -4.63 9.68
N ASP A 110 1.78 -4.93 10.75
CA ASP A 110 2.29 -4.92 12.13
C ASP A 110 3.39 -5.97 12.37
N ASN A 111 3.34 -7.08 11.64
CA ASN A 111 4.28 -8.18 11.72
C ASN A 111 5.51 -7.97 10.81
N GLY A 112 5.59 -6.85 10.10
CA GLY A 112 6.77 -6.35 9.38
C GLY A 112 6.75 -6.52 7.86
N ASP A 113 5.72 -7.13 7.28
CA ASP A 113 5.65 -7.38 5.85
C ASP A 113 5.46 -6.06 5.09
N GLU A 114 6.08 -5.99 3.91
CA GLU A 114 6.15 -4.76 3.11
C GLU A 114 5.34 -4.95 1.83
N ILE A 115 4.45 -4.00 1.58
CA ILE A 115 3.58 -4.00 0.41
C ILE A 115 3.98 -2.84 -0.49
N TYR A 116 4.13 -3.16 -1.77
CA TYR A 116 4.63 -2.28 -2.79
C TYR A 116 3.63 -2.15 -3.93
N TRP A 117 3.65 -1.01 -4.60
CA TRP A 117 3.23 -0.93 -5.98
C TRP A 117 4.38 -1.31 -6.92
N LEU A 118 4.11 -2.16 -7.90
CA LEU A 118 4.92 -2.27 -9.11
C LEU A 118 4.49 -1.16 -10.08
N THR A 119 5.33 -0.13 -10.20
CA THR A 119 4.95 1.11 -10.89
C THR A 119 4.80 0.94 -12.41
N SER A 120 3.76 1.56 -12.99
CA SER A 120 3.54 1.63 -14.45
C SER A 120 3.60 3.07 -14.94
N LYS A 121 4.26 3.28 -16.09
CA LYS A 121 4.27 4.59 -16.79
C LYS A 121 3.18 4.72 -17.85
N ILE A 122 2.42 3.64 -18.11
CA ILE A 122 1.43 3.59 -19.19
C ILE A 122 0.06 4.09 -18.69
N ASN A 123 -0.29 3.74 -17.46
CA ASN A 123 -1.55 4.05 -16.82
C ASN A 123 -1.40 4.03 -15.29
N ASP A 124 -2.48 4.29 -14.57
CA ASP A 124 -2.56 4.19 -13.11
C ASP A 124 -2.89 2.77 -12.62
N GLU A 125 -2.80 1.75 -13.49
CA GLU A 125 -2.98 0.35 -13.14
C GLU A 125 -1.66 -0.22 -12.61
N TRP A 126 -1.37 0.05 -11.34
CA TRP A 126 -0.19 -0.48 -10.68
C TRP A 126 -0.54 -1.75 -9.92
N HIS A 127 0.33 -2.76 -10.00
CA HIS A 127 0.11 -4.06 -9.36
C HIS A 127 0.65 -4.05 -7.94
N ILE A 128 0.13 -4.93 -7.09
CA ILE A 128 0.58 -5.08 -5.71
C ILE A 128 1.63 -6.18 -5.65
N VAL A 129 2.73 -5.92 -4.94
CA VAL A 129 3.74 -6.93 -4.59
C VAL A 129 3.86 -6.94 -3.08
N VAL A 130 3.81 -8.11 -2.46
CA VAL A 130 3.98 -8.30 -1.01
C VAL A 130 5.27 -9.08 -0.78
N TYR A 131 6.18 -8.53 -0.01
CA TYR A 131 7.37 -9.22 0.49
C TYR A 131 7.17 -9.62 1.94
N GLU A 132 7.42 -10.90 2.24
CA GLU A 132 7.43 -11.37 3.62
C GLU A 132 8.64 -10.84 4.37
N SER A 133 8.43 -10.42 5.62
CA SER A 133 9.48 -9.95 6.51
C SER A 133 10.40 -11.05 7.03
N ARG A 134 9.94 -12.30 7.00
CA ARG A 134 10.61 -13.46 7.63
C ARG A 134 11.17 -14.46 6.63
N SER A 135 11.02 -14.24 5.34
CA SER A 135 11.49 -15.10 4.26
C SER A 135 11.88 -14.26 3.05
N SER A 136 12.38 -14.90 1.99
CA SER A 136 12.59 -14.24 0.69
C SER A 136 11.39 -14.36 -0.25
N GLU A 137 10.26 -14.88 0.23
CA GLU A 137 9.07 -15.07 -0.60
C GLU A 137 8.42 -13.73 -0.93
N CYS A 138 7.97 -13.62 -2.18
CA CYS A 138 7.17 -12.49 -2.63
C CYS A 138 5.96 -12.96 -3.45
N TYR A 139 4.88 -12.19 -3.37
CA TYR A 139 3.63 -12.49 -4.02
C TYR A 139 3.14 -11.30 -4.83
N GLU A 140 2.89 -11.53 -6.12
CA GLU A 140 2.41 -10.51 -7.05
C GLU A 140 0.91 -10.66 -7.31
N TYR A 141 0.20 -9.53 -7.26
CA TYR A 141 -1.23 -9.43 -7.49
C TYR A 141 -1.49 -8.39 -8.57
N ASN A 142 -1.98 -8.84 -9.73
CA ASN A 142 -2.31 -7.99 -10.88
C ASN A 142 -3.60 -7.19 -10.66
N MET A 143 -3.60 -6.33 -9.64
CA MET A 143 -4.73 -5.50 -9.24
C MET A 143 -4.23 -4.28 -8.46
N GLY A 144 -5.03 -3.20 -8.47
CA GLY A 144 -4.74 -1.98 -7.71
C GLY A 144 -4.94 -2.16 -6.20
N LEU A 145 -4.53 -1.16 -5.43
CA LEU A 145 -4.58 -1.21 -3.95
C LEU A 145 -6.00 -1.45 -3.44
N ALA A 146 -7.00 -0.69 -3.93
CA ALA A 146 -8.36 -0.79 -3.41
C ALA A 146 -9.00 -2.15 -3.76
N GLU A 147 -8.67 -2.71 -4.93
CA GLU A 147 -9.10 -4.05 -5.31
C GLU A 147 -8.44 -5.12 -4.44
N PHE A 148 -7.13 -5.03 -4.24
CA PHE A 148 -6.38 -5.94 -3.39
C PHE A 148 -6.96 -5.96 -1.98
N LEU A 149 -7.10 -4.79 -1.35
CA LEU A 149 -7.69 -4.65 -0.02
C LEU A 149 -9.11 -5.22 0.04
N TYR A 150 -9.94 -4.96 -0.96
CA TYR A 150 -11.30 -5.51 -0.98
C TYR A 150 -11.26 -7.05 -1.03
N LYS A 151 -10.46 -7.62 -1.92
CA LYS A 151 -10.43 -9.07 -2.16
C LYS A 151 -9.82 -9.85 -1.01
N ILE A 152 -8.81 -9.32 -0.32
CA ILE A 152 -8.28 -9.97 0.89
C ILE A 152 -9.30 -9.88 2.04
N LEU A 153 -10.00 -8.75 2.19
CA LEU A 153 -11.00 -8.57 3.25
C LEU A 153 -12.25 -9.42 3.04
N THR A 154 -12.62 -9.71 1.78
CA THR A 154 -13.72 -10.63 1.45
C THR A 154 -13.30 -12.09 1.33
N LYS A 155 -12.01 -12.40 1.52
CA LYS A 155 -11.43 -13.74 1.30
C LYS A 155 -11.63 -14.25 -0.14
N GLU A 156 -11.79 -13.35 -1.11
CA GLU A 156 -11.75 -13.68 -2.55
C GLU A 156 -10.32 -13.95 -3.02
N VAL A 157 -9.33 -13.38 -2.32
CA VAL A 157 -7.90 -13.61 -2.51
C VAL A 157 -7.30 -13.91 -1.14
N GLU A 158 -6.44 -14.92 -1.10
CA GLU A 158 -5.59 -15.23 0.05
C GLU A 158 -4.20 -14.71 -0.24
N CYS A 159 -3.59 -14.00 0.72
CA CYS A 159 -2.21 -13.58 0.64
C CYS A 159 -1.39 -14.43 1.61
N LEU A 160 -0.55 -15.30 1.07
CA LEU A 160 0.20 -16.29 1.86
C LEU A 160 1.24 -15.66 2.81
N ALA A 161 1.61 -14.40 2.57
CA ALA A 161 2.42 -13.62 3.51
C ALA A 161 1.66 -13.24 4.79
N PHE A 162 0.32 -13.16 4.74
CA PHE A 162 -0.49 -12.70 5.85
C PHE A 162 -0.89 -13.87 6.78
N PRO A 163 -1.15 -13.59 8.06
CA PRO A 163 -1.61 -14.61 9.00
C PRO A 163 -2.90 -15.32 8.57
N ASP A 164 -3.02 -16.61 8.88
CA ASP A 164 -4.21 -17.43 8.56
C ASP A 164 -5.52 -16.88 9.16
N ASP A 165 -5.42 -16.12 10.26
CA ASP A 165 -6.54 -15.47 10.94
C ASP A 165 -6.87 -14.08 10.40
N PHE A 166 -6.15 -13.60 9.39
CA PHE A 166 -6.47 -12.38 8.65
C PHE A 166 -7.31 -12.68 7.39
N PRO A 167 -8.37 -11.89 7.11
CA PRO A 167 -9.01 -10.93 8.00
C PRO A 167 -9.78 -11.63 9.12
N GLY A 168 -9.83 -10.97 10.29
CA GLY A 168 -10.69 -11.37 11.38
C GLY A 168 -12.19 -11.30 11.03
N ASP A 169 -13.04 -11.88 11.88
CA ASP A 169 -14.49 -12.03 11.64
C ASP A 169 -15.21 -10.71 11.33
N LYS A 170 -14.75 -9.60 11.93
CA LYS A 170 -15.27 -8.27 11.71
C LYS A 170 -14.18 -7.42 11.11
N CYS A 171 -14.44 -6.94 9.89
CA CYS A 171 -13.54 -5.99 9.26
C CYS A 171 -13.78 -4.57 9.81
N GLU A 172 -12.71 -3.88 10.19
CA GLU A 172 -12.77 -2.51 10.69
C GLU A 172 -11.55 -1.68 10.30
N PHE A 173 -11.77 -0.36 10.27
CA PHE A 173 -10.71 0.63 10.11
C PHE A 173 -10.52 1.36 11.44
N ILE A 174 -9.31 1.31 11.99
CA ILE A 174 -8.95 1.86 13.30
C ILE A 174 -8.02 3.06 13.10
N LYS A 175 -8.33 4.20 13.74
CA LYS A 175 -7.56 5.45 13.66
C LYS A 175 -6.61 5.61 14.83
#